data_AF-A0A3B8KYG2-F1
#
_entry.id   AF-A0A3B8KYG2-F1
#
_cell.length_a   1.000
_cell.length_b   1.000
_cell.length_c   1.000
_cell.angle_alpha   90.00
_cell.angle_beta   90.00
_cell.angle_gamma   90.00
#
_symmetry.space_group_name_H-M   'P 1'
#
loop_
_entity.id
_entity.type
_entity.pdbx_description
1 polymer ?
#
loop_
_entity_poly.entity_id
_entity_poly.type
_entity_poly.pdbx_seq_one_letter_code
_entity_poly.pdbx_strand_id
1 'polypeptide(L)'
;MTISQPTPKAAPIQLVIFDWAGTIVDYGSLAPVYAFDAAFRTHGVELTHEEIRGPMGLHKKDHIRDLFQLETAASQWKAQHGRDWSEEDVNTIYDSFLPLQVEQAQTLSGLIPGVV
;
A
#
# COMPACT_ATOMS: atom_id res chain seq x y z
N MET A 1 27.52 -52.98 17.47
CA MET A 1 26.23 -52.50 18.00
C MET A 1 26.08 -51.05 17.61
N THR A 2 25.21 -50.74 16.64
CA THR A 2 24.97 -49.37 16.19
C THR A 2 23.64 -48.93 16.79
N ILE A 3 23.70 -47.96 17.71
CA ILE A 3 22.51 -47.44 18.39
C ILE A 3 21.88 -46.42 17.44
N SER A 4 20.74 -46.75 16.86
CA SER A 4 19.95 -45.80 16.07
C SER A 4 19.34 -44.79 17.03
N GLN A 5 19.71 -43.52 16.92
CA GLN A 5 19.08 -42.45 17.69
C GLN A 5 17.72 -42.07 17.05
N PRO A 6 16.65 -41.91 17.85
CA PRO A 6 15.37 -41.47 17.32
C PRO A 6 15.48 -40.03 16.83
N THR A 7 14.97 -39.79 15.62
CA THR A 7 14.86 -38.45 15.05
C THR A 7 13.91 -37.61 15.91
N PRO A 8 14.29 -36.39 16.33
CA PRO A 8 13.43 -35.57 17.17
C PRO A 8 12.13 -35.26 16.44
N LYS A 9 10.99 -35.63 17.04
CA LYS A 9 9.66 -35.29 16.55
C LYS A 9 9.51 -33.77 16.64
N ALA A 10 9.17 -33.12 15.52
CA ALA A 10 8.96 -31.68 15.50
C ALA A 10 7.90 -31.29 16.56
N ALA A 11 8.23 -30.28 17.38
CA ALA A 11 7.29 -29.74 18.35
C ALA A 11 6.08 -29.12 17.63
N PRO A 12 4.88 -29.17 18.22
CA PRO A 12 3.69 -28.56 17.63
C PRO A 12 3.86 -27.04 17.50
N ILE A 13 3.32 -26.45 16.42
CA ILE A 13 3.29 -24.98 16.23
C ILE A 13 2.52 -24.34 17.39
N GLN A 14 3.13 -23.32 18.02
CA GLN A 14 2.58 -22.68 19.23
C GLN A 14 1.90 -21.33 18.95
N LEU A 15 2.30 -20.62 17.88
CA LEU A 15 1.85 -19.26 17.58
C LEU A 15 1.97 -18.97 16.09
N VAL A 16 1.03 -18.18 15.57
CA VAL A 16 1.11 -17.53 14.26
C VAL A 16 0.79 -16.05 14.46
N ILE A 17 1.60 -15.16 13.89
CA ILE A 17 1.36 -13.72 13.86
C ILE A 17 0.97 -13.37 12.42
N PHE A 18 -0.17 -12.70 12.27
CA PHE A 18 -0.68 -12.28 10.97
C PHE A 18 -0.57 -10.77 10.82
N ASP A 19 -0.30 -10.32 9.60
CA ASP A 19 -0.57 -8.96 9.19
C ASP A 19 -2.08 -8.76 8.92
N TRP A 20 -2.52 -7.54 8.63
CA TRP A 20 -3.92 -7.21 8.39
C TRP A 20 -4.29 -7.18 6.90
N ALA A 21 -3.95 -6.11 6.18
CA ALA A 21 -4.40 -5.88 4.81
C ALA A 21 -3.76 -6.89 3.84
N GLY A 22 -4.57 -7.55 3.03
CA GLY A 22 -4.13 -8.64 2.16
C GLY A 22 -3.85 -9.97 2.88
N THR A 23 -4.00 -10.04 4.21
CA THR A 23 -3.77 -11.27 4.99
C THR A 23 -5.04 -11.73 5.74
N ILE A 24 -5.62 -10.86 6.57
CA ILE A 24 -6.85 -11.11 7.34
C ILE A 24 -8.04 -10.34 6.76
N VAL A 25 -7.81 -9.09 6.34
CA VAL A 25 -8.81 -8.17 5.77
C VAL A 25 -8.28 -7.56 4.46
N ASP A 26 -9.11 -6.80 3.75
CA ASP A 26 -8.73 -6.07 2.52
C ASP A 26 -8.12 -6.99 1.45
N TYR A 27 -8.97 -7.77 0.78
CA TYR A 27 -8.53 -8.69 -0.27
C TYR A 27 -7.78 -7.96 -1.38
N GLY A 28 -6.50 -8.30 -1.56
CA GLY A 28 -5.64 -7.66 -2.56
C GLY A 28 -5.01 -6.33 -2.12
N SER A 29 -5.09 -5.98 -0.83
CA SER A 29 -4.50 -4.77 -0.23
C SER A 29 -4.83 -3.51 -1.03
N LEU A 30 -6.15 -3.29 -1.22
CA LEU A 30 -6.69 -2.27 -2.12
C LEU A 30 -6.91 -0.93 -1.42
N ALA A 31 -7.08 -0.91 -0.10
CA ALA A 31 -7.30 0.33 0.64
C ALA A 31 -6.23 1.40 0.40
N PRO A 32 -4.92 1.11 0.51
CA PRO A 32 -3.89 2.11 0.20
C PRO A 32 -3.89 2.49 -1.29
N VAL A 33 -4.20 1.55 -2.19
CA VAL A 33 -4.24 1.81 -3.64
C VAL A 33 -5.33 2.83 -3.96
N TYR A 34 -6.55 2.63 -3.48
CA TYR A 34 -7.66 3.55 -3.69
C TYR A 34 -7.45 4.90 -3.01
N ALA A 35 -6.80 4.92 -1.84
CA ALA A 35 -6.50 6.17 -1.14
C ALA A 35 -5.46 7.01 -1.89
N PHE A 36 -4.38 6.41 -2.41
CA PHE A 36 -3.40 7.13 -3.23
C PHE A 36 -4.02 7.64 -4.53
N ASP A 37 -4.75 6.77 -5.21
CA ASP A 37 -5.45 7.11 -6.43
C ASP A 37 -6.37 8.32 -6.24
N ALA A 38 -7.27 8.28 -5.24
CA ALA A 38 -8.16 9.40 -4.93
C ALA A 38 -7.40 10.69 -4.52
N ALA A 39 -6.29 10.56 -3.78
CA ALA A 39 -5.46 11.69 -3.39
C ALA A 39 -4.85 12.38 -4.62
N PHE A 40 -4.22 11.64 -5.54
CA PHE A 40 -3.64 12.21 -6.77
C PHE A 40 -4.71 12.79 -7.71
N ARG A 41 -5.86 12.12 -7.86
CA ARG A 41 -6.96 12.62 -8.69
C ARG A 41 -7.53 13.95 -8.21
N THR A 42 -7.55 14.19 -6.90
CA THR A 42 -7.98 15.48 -6.32
C THR A 42 -7.12 16.64 -6.81
N HIS A 43 -5.87 16.37 -7.22
CA HIS A 43 -4.93 17.35 -7.76
C HIS A 43 -4.74 17.24 -9.27
N GLY A 44 -5.63 16.54 -9.97
CA GLY A 44 -5.64 16.43 -11.43
C GLY A 44 -4.61 15.47 -12.01
N VAL A 45 -4.12 14.50 -11.22
CA VAL A 45 -3.21 13.45 -11.68
C VAL A 45 -3.91 12.11 -11.61
N GLU A 46 -4.00 11.42 -12.75
CA GLU A 46 -4.54 10.08 -12.85
C GLU A 46 -3.40 9.06 -12.99
N LEU A 47 -3.38 8.07 -12.10
CA LEU A 47 -2.42 6.97 -12.10
C LEU A 47 -3.15 5.65 -12.17
N THR A 48 -2.56 4.68 -12.86
CA THR A 48 -3.07 3.31 -12.88
C THR A 48 -2.81 2.61 -11.55
N HIS A 49 -3.61 1.60 -11.23
CA HIS A 49 -3.35 0.77 -10.04
C HIS A 49 -2.00 0.06 -10.09
N GLU A 50 -1.46 -0.22 -11.29
CA GLU A 50 -0.14 -0.83 -11.46
C GLU A 50 0.97 0.13 -11.05
N GLU A 51 0.91 1.38 -11.52
CA GLU A 51 1.83 2.45 -11.13
C GLU A 51 1.79 2.71 -9.62
N ILE A 52 0.58 2.81 -9.05
CA ILE A 52 0.39 3.02 -7.61
C ILE A 52 0.96 1.87 -6.79
N ARG A 53 0.90 0.64 -7.29
CA ARG A 53 1.45 -0.55 -6.60
C ARG A 53 2.95 -0.69 -6.72
N GLY A 54 3.59 -0.10 -7.72
CA GLY A 54 5.02 -0.21 -7.96
C GLY A 54 5.88 -0.01 -6.70
N PRO A 55 5.71 1.09 -5.95
CA PRO A 55 6.49 1.38 -4.75
C PRO A 55 5.84 0.91 -3.43
N MET A 56 4.89 -0.04 -3.48
CA MET A 56 4.18 -0.49 -2.29
C MET A 56 5.12 -1.14 -1.25
N GLY A 57 4.94 -0.79 0.02
CA GLY A 57 5.78 -1.25 1.14
C GLY A 57 6.73 -0.19 1.70
N LEU A 58 6.85 0.96 1.03
CA LEU A 58 7.58 2.12 1.53
C LEU A 58 6.79 2.93 2.55
N HIS A 59 7.47 3.82 3.27
CA HIS A 59 6.77 4.84 4.04
C HIS A 59 5.95 5.73 3.11
N LYS A 60 4.75 6.18 3.53
CA LYS A 60 3.77 6.83 2.64
C LYS A 60 4.31 8.03 1.86
N LYS A 61 5.14 8.87 2.49
CA LYS A 61 5.77 10.01 1.80
C LYS A 61 6.83 9.58 0.78
N ASP A 62 7.54 8.50 1.06
CA ASP A 62 8.51 7.92 0.11
C ASP A 62 7.77 7.33 -1.09
N HIS A 63 6.66 6.63 -0.83
CA HIS A 63 5.75 6.15 -1.88
C HIS A 63 5.26 7.28 -2.79
N ILE A 64 4.78 8.40 -2.22
CA ILE A 64 4.32 9.56 -3.00
C ILE A 64 5.45 10.16 -3.84
N ARG A 65 6.67 10.29 -3.28
CA ARG A 65 7.84 10.75 -4.02
C ARG A 65 8.17 9.85 -5.21
N ASP A 66 8.10 8.54 -5.02
CA ASP A 66 8.37 7.59 -6.10
C ASP A 66 7.28 7.65 -7.18
N LEU A 67 6.01 7.87 -6.80
CA LEU A 67 4.95 8.11 -7.78
C LEU A 67 5.18 9.39 -8.57
N PHE A 68 5.63 10.48 -7.93
CA PHE A 68 5.99 11.71 -8.63
C PHE A 68 7.22 11.59 -9.53
N GLN A 69 8.09 10.58 -9.32
CA GLN A 69 9.20 10.29 -10.22
C GLN A 69 8.76 9.56 -11.50
N LEU A 70 7.52 9.05 -11.55
CA LEU A 70 6.96 8.52 -12.78
C LEU A 70 6.69 9.66 -13.76
N GLU A 71 7.14 9.48 -15.01
CA GLU A 71 6.93 10.46 -16.08
C GLU A 71 5.43 10.78 -16.26
N THR A 72 4.56 9.79 -16.08
CA THR A 72 3.10 9.94 -16.15
C THR A 72 2.56 10.89 -15.08
N ALA A 73 3.03 10.79 -13.84
CA ALA A 73 2.63 11.68 -12.75
C ALA A 73 3.23 13.09 -12.93
N ALA A 74 4.53 13.17 -13.21
CA ALA A 74 5.25 14.43 -13.32
C ALA A 74 4.73 15.31 -14.47
N SER A 75 4.47 14.71 -15.63
CA SER A 75 3.94 15.42 -16.80
C SER A 75 2.53 15.94 -16.57
N GLN A 76 1.64 15.14 -15.97
CA GLN A 76 0.29 15.57 -15.59
C GLN A 76 0.32 16.69 -14.56
N TRP A 77 1.17 16.57 -13.54
CA TRP A 77 1.34 17.61 -12.53
C TRP A 77 1.78 18.94 -13.16
N LYS A 78 2.79 18.90 -14.03
CA LYS A 78 3.28 20.07 -14.74
C LYS A 78 2.22 20.70 -15.65
N ALA A 79 1.43 19.89 -16.33
CA ALA A 79 0.33 20.37 -17.17
C ALA A 79 -0.78 21.04 -16.34
N GLN A 80 -1.10 20.49 -15.17
CA GLN A 80 -2.17 20.99 -14.30
C GLN A 80 -1.77 22.21 -13.48
N HIS A 81 -0.51 22.27 -13.01
CA HIS A 81 -0.03 23.28 -12.05
C HIS A 81 0.99 24.26 -12.65
N GLY A 82 1.43 24.05 -13.90
CA GLY A 82 2.35 24.94 -14.61
C GLY A 82 3.81 24.91 -14.14
N ARG A 83 4.16 24.00 -13.23
CA ARG A 83 5.51 23.81 -12.69
C ARG A 83 5.79 22.36 -12.37
N ASP A 84 7.06 22.00 -12.25
CA ASP A 84 7.45 20.68 -11.74
C ASP A 84 7.03 20.53 -10.27
N TRP A 85 6.86 19.28 -9.82
CA TRP A 85 6.51 18.97 -8.44
C TRP A 85 7.67 19.27 -7.48
N SER A 86 7.35 19.40 -6.20
CA SER A 86 8.27 19.74 -5.11
C SER A 86 7.93 18.94 -3.85
N GLU A 87 8.81 18.98 -2.84
CA GLU A 87 8.53 18.36 -1.54
C GLU A 87 7.27 18.91 -0.85
N GLU A 88 6.87 20.15 -1.14
CA GLU A 88 5.62 20.70 -0.62
C GLU A 88 4.39 19.99 -1.20
N ASP A 89 4.48 19.59 -2.48
CA ASP A 89 3.42 18.83 -3.15
C ASP A 89 3.31 17.41 -2.60
N VAL A 90 4.44 16.79 -2.24
CA VAL A 90 4.46 15.50 -1.52
C VAL A 90 3.69 15.60 -0.21
N ASN A 91 3.90 16.68 0.55
CA ASN A 91 3.15 16.91 1.79
C ASN A 91 1.66 17.15 1.53
N THR A 92 1.34 17.91 0.48
CA THR A 92 -0.05 18.20 0.09
C THR A 92 -0.81 16.92 -0.29
N ILE A 93 -0.20 16.03 -1.08
CA ILE A 93 -0.77 14.72 -1.40
C ILE A 93 -0.89 13.86 -0.13
N TYR A 94 0.13 13.86 0.73
CA TYR A 94 0.10 13.10 1.97
C TYR A 94 -1.05 13.51 2.90
N ASP A 95 -1.28 14.82 3.06
CA ASP A 95 -2.37 15.34 3.88
C ASP A 95 -3.74 15.02 3.27
N SER A 96 -3.86 15.01 1.94
CA SER A 96 -5.06 14.56 1.22
C SER A 96 -5.30 13.05 1.38
N PHE A 97 -4.22 12.27 1.39
CA PHE A 97 -4.25 10.81 1.49
C PHE A 97 -4.72 10.31 2.86
N LEU A 98 -4.29 10.94 3.97
CA LEU A 98 -4.58 10.46 5.33
C LEU A 98 -6.08 10.21 5.62
N PRO A 99 -7.01 11.15 5.38
CA PRO A 99 -8.42 10.90 5.61
C PRO A 99 -8.99 9.82 4.68
N LEU A 100 -8.57 9.82 3.40
CA LEU A 100 -8.99 8.82 2.41
C LEU A 100 -8.53 7.41 2.80
N GLN A 101 -7.33 7.28 3.36
CA GLN A 101 -6.82 6.00 3.83
C GLN A 101 -7.71 5.43 4.96
N VAL A 102 -8.17 6.26 5.89
CA VAL A 102 -9.06 5.83 6.98
C VAL A 102 -10.40 5.37 6.41
N GLU A 103 -10.98 6.14 5.49
CA GLU A 103 -12.24 5.80 4.83
C GLU A 103 -12.16 4.48 4.06
N GLN A 104 -11.10 4.29 3.27
CA GLN A 104 -10.90 3.06 2.50
C GLN A 104 -10.62 1.86 3.39
N ALA A 105 -9.86 2.03 4.48
CA ALA A 105 -9.62 0.96 5.45
C ALA A 105 -10.92 0.51 6.15
N GLN A 106 -11.83 1.43 6.44
CA GLN A 106 -13.15 1.10 6.98
C GLN A 106 -13.99 0.35 5.95
N THR A 107 -13.99 0.83 4.70
CA THR A 107 -14.77 0.25 3.60
C THR A 107 -14.32 -1.17 3.25
N LEU A 108 -13.00 -1.43 3.28
CA LEU A 108 -12.39 -2.70 2.90
C LEU A 108 -12.03 -3.58 4.10
N SER A 109 -12.68 -3.36 5.25
CA SER A 109 -12.44 -4.10 6.51
C SER A 109 -13.05 -5.51 6.56
N GLY A 110 -13.70 -5.96 5.49
CA GLY A 110 -14.25 -7.31 5.40
C GLY A 110 -13.16 -8.39 5.47
N LEU A 111 -13.48 -9.49 6.16
CA LEU A 111 -12.59 -10.65 6.23
C LEU A 111 -12.36 -11.25 4.83
N ILE A 112 -11.11 -11.64 4.57
CA ILE A 112 -10.76 -12.41 3.39
C ILE A 112 -11.47 -13.77 3.44
N PRO A 113 -12.03 -14.29 2.31
CA PRO A 113 -12.73 -15.57 2.30
C PRO A 113 -11.90 -16.71 2.90
N GLY A 114 -12.47 -17.40 3.88
CA GLY A 114 -11.82 -18.51 4.60
C GLY A 114 -11.21 -18.11 5.95
N VAL A 115 -11.11 -16.82 6.25
CA VAL A 115 -10.83 -16.32 7.60
C VAL A 115 -12.14 -16.30 8.40
N VAL A 116 -12.14 -16.84 9.62
CA VAL A 116 -13.31 -17.01 10.50
C VAL A 116 -13.06 -16.45 11.90
#